data_AF-A0A933X2J7-F1
#
_entry.id   AF-A0A933X2J7-F1
#
_cell.length_a   1.000
_cell.length_b   1.000
_cell.length_c   1.000
_cell.angle_alpha   90.00
_cell.angle_beta   90.00
_cell.angle_gamma   90.00
#
_symmetry.space_group_name_H-M   'P 1'
#
loop_
_entity.id
_entity.type
_entity.pdbx_description
1 polymer ?
#
loop_
_entity_poly.entity_id
_entity_poly.type
_entity_poly.pdbx_seq_one_letter_code
_entity_poly.pdbx_strand_id
1 'polypeptide(L)'
;MKHILMVMAMAVLVFGFAQIARADDDSGDSLKEIESVMEEIHIRNLYNGLNLTPEQITQLIAIAEETQSVREEYARKGEAMKDDYKKALLALTEELKKGPFVSQEVENKATTLKDKAKELGEQMKEEIQKVMAKSLEVLTDAQKQVLDDFKPCMAPPKNQKNPVRAGQASGNDHAIKLLKKVREASEPVFDSRKSELVRKCLEKYEQHHGKFTEAEKTSETVRLTALFEKVRAMDAEEFEMEKENIAAEAKIKDRAEELQEELSELSAVRRSVDPEMMRKARFFTSKCALEVLKERLEYASDFQQGDPKNLGELPSAGCKDGKCAIDKK
;
A
#
# COMPACT_ATOMS: atom_id res chain seq x y z
N MET A 1 37.99 -5.59 7.73
CA MET A 1 37.12 -6.78 7.88
C MET A 1 35.61 -6.48 7.88
N LYS A 2 35.10 -5.45 8.57
CA LYS A 2 33.65 -5.09 8.51
C LYS A 2 33.15 -4.63 7.13
N HIS A 3 34.01 -4.07 6.29
CA HIS A 3 33.65 -3.66 4.92
C HIS A 3 33.60 -4.82 3.90
N ILE A 4 34.20 -5.98 4.21
CA ILE A 4 34.28 -7.12 3.28
C ILE A 4 33.00 -7.96 3.33
N LEU A 5 32.37 -8.08 4.50
CA LEU A 5 31.09 -8.80 4.64
C LEU A 5 29.90 -8.05 4.01
N MET A 6 29.99 -6.72 3.90
CA MET A 6 28.90 -5.88 3.38
C MET A 6 28.84 -5.87 1.84
N VAL A 7 29.93 -6.22 1.16
CA VAL A 7 30.01 -6.24 -0.32
C VAL A 7 29.36 -7.49 -0.92
N MET A 8 29.36 -8.63 -0.20
CA MET A 8 28.64 -9.84 -0.64
C MET A 8 27.12 -9.71 -0.55
N ALA A 9 26.60 -8.95 0.43
CA ALA A 9 25.15 -8.78 0.58
C ALA A 9 24.52 -7.85 -0.49
N MET A 10 25.29 -6.92 -1.07
CA MET A 10 24.78 -5.99 -2.10
C MET A 10 24.85 -6.54 -3.53
N ALA A 11 25.78 -7.44 -3.85
CA ALA A 11 25.83 -8.07 -5.17
C ALA A 11 24.64 -9.03 -5.40
N VAL A 12 24.10 -9.62 -4.33
CA VAL A 12 22.86 -10.41 -4.37
C VAL A 12 21.62 -9.54 -4.59
N LEU A 13 21.64 -8.25 -4.25
CA LEU A 13 20.47 -7.36 -4.45
C LEU A 13 20.39 -6.75 -5.86
N VAL A 14 21.48 -6.73 -6.63
CA VAL A 14 21.49 -6.20 -8.01
C VAL A 14 21.42 -7.32 -9.06
N PHE A 15 21.78 -8.56 -8.72
CA PHE A 15 21.73 -9.72 -9.63
C PHE A 15 20.93 -10.93 -9.09
N GLY A 16 20.39 -10.88 -7.87
CA GLY A 16 19.74 -12.01 -7.20
C GLY A 16 18.26 -12.22 -7.52
N PHE A 17 17.87 -12.11 -8.79
CA PHE A 17 16.64 -12.76 -9.28
C PHE A 17 16.89 -13.80 -10.36
N ALA A 18 18.15 -14.05 -10.77
CA ALA A 18 18.42 -15.07 -11.78
C ALA A 18 19.73 -15.83 -11.50
N GLN A 19 19.66 -16.89 -10.70
CA GLN A 19 20.64 -18.01 -10.66
C GLN A 19 21.64 -18.04 -9.49
N ILE A 20 21.13 -18.29 -8.27
CA ILE A 20 21.85 -19.15 -7.30
C ILE A 20 20.82 -20.10 -6.66
N ALA A 21 20.56 -21.23 -7.31
CA ALA A 21 20.14 -22.48 -6.69
C ALA A 21 20.19 -23.57 -7.77
N ARG A 22 21.24 -24.39 -7.76
CA ARG A 22 21.22 -25.72 -8.39
C ARG A 22 21.52 -26.75 -7.31
N ALA A 23 20.46 -27.10 -6.61
CA ALA A 23 20.19 -28.39 -5.96
C ALA A 23 18.73 -28.26 -5.44
N ASP A 24 17.84 -29.11 -5.95
CA ASP A 24 16.37 -29.15 -5.76
C ASP A 24 15.51 -28.23 -6.68
N ASP A 25 15.66 -28.44 -8.00
CA ASP A 25 15.15 -27.63 -9.13
C ASP A 25 13.68 -27.90 -9.55
N ASP A 26 12.81 -28.37 -8.64
CA ASP A 26 11.37 -28.58 -8.93
C ASP A 26 10.46 -27.78 -7.97
N SER A 27 10.88 -27.65 -6.71
CA SER A 27 10.15 -26.87 -5.70
C SER A 27 10.24 -25.35 -5.92
N GLY A 28 11.33 -24.87 -6.51
CA GLY A 28 11.56 -23.44 -6.75
C GLY A 28 10.72 -22.84 -7.86
N ASP A 29 10.25 -23.67 -8.80
CA ASP A 29 9.36 -23.23 -9.89
C ASP A 29 7.91 -23.18 -9.42
N SER A 30 7.47 -24.24 -8.73
CA SER A 30 6.14 -24.29 -8.09
C SER A 30 5.89 -23.13 -7.12
N LEU A 31 6.90 -22.72 -6.34
CA LEU A 31 6.77 -21.57 -5.43
C LEU A 31 6.62 -20.24 -6.18
N LYS A 32 7.34 -20.04 -7.29
CA LYS A 32 7.21 -18.83 -8.12
C LYS A 32 5.86 -18.78 -8.83
N GLU A 33 5.35 -19.92 -9.28
CA GLU A 33 4.01 -20.02 -9.84
C GLU A 33 2.94 -19.63 -8.81
N ILE A 34 3.03 -20.16 -7.58
CA ILE A 34 2.13 -19.79 -6.49
C ILE A 34 2.21 -18.29 -6.20
N GLU A 35 3.41 -17.72 -6.10
CA GLU A 35 3.62 -16.28 -5.89
C GLU A 35 3.00 -15.44 -7.02
N SER A 36 3.15 -15.87 -8.27
CA SER A 36 2.56 -15.20 -9.44
C SER A 36 1.02 -15.22 -9.39
N VAL A 37 0.43 -16.37 -9.10
CA VAL A 37 -1.03 -16.51 -8.98
C VAL A 37 -1.55 -15.66 -7.81
N MET A 38 -0.83 -15.63 -6.69
CA MET A 38 -1.17 -14.77 -5.56
C MET A 38 -1.13 -13.29 -5.91
N GLU A 39 -0.07 -12.84 -6.60
CA GLU A 39 0.05 -11.45 -7.06
C GLU A 39 -1.14 -11.09 -7.96
N GLU A 40 -1.50 -11.96 -8.89
CA GLU A 40 -2.63 -11.77 -9.78
C GLU A 40 -3.96 -11.64 -9.02
N ILE A 41 -4.23 -12.54 -8.07
CA ILE A 41 -5.44 -12.47 -7.22
C ILE A 41 -5.49 -11.14 -6.48
N HIS A 42 -4.37 -10.69 -5.90
CA HIS A 42 -4.31 -9.43 -5.17
C HIS A 42 -4.58 -8.23 -6.08
N ILE A 43 -3.97 -8.19 -7.27
CA ILE A 43 -4.16 -7.12 -8.25
C ILE A 43 -5.61 -7.09 -8.73
N ARG A 44 -6.20 -8.24 -9.08
CA ARG A 44 -7.61 -8.33 -9.48
C ARG A 44 -8.54 -7.84 -8.38
N ASN A 45 -8.29 -8.22 -7.14
CA ASN A 45 -9.07 -7.76 -5.98
C ASN A 45 -8.99 -6.23 -5.79
N LEU A 46 -7.79 -5.65 -5.96
CA LEU A 46 -7.60 -4.21 -5.91
C LEU A 46 -8.37 -3.50 -7.04
N TYR A 47 -8.19 -3.92 -8.28
CA TYR A 47 -8.81 -3.27 -9.43
C TYR A 47 -10.34 -3.34 -9.39
N ASN A 48 -10.89 -4.44 -8.86
CA ASN A 48 -12.32 -4.56 -8.58
C ASN A 48 -12.80 -3.51 -7.56
N GLY A 49 -12.00 -3.23 -6.53
CA GLY A 49 -12.31 -2.17 -5.56
C GLY A 49 -12.17 -0.76 -6.13
N LEU A 50 -11.21 -0.53 -7.04
CA LEU A 50 -10.94 0.80 -7.60
C LEU A 50 -11.98 1.26 -8.62
N ASN A 51 -12.75 0.35 -9.24
CA ASN A 51 -13.75 0.68 -10.26
C ASN A 51 -13.19 1.62 -11.35
N LEU A 52 -12.04 1.24 -11.93
CA LEU A 52 -11.35 2.03 -12.95
C LEU A 52 -12.22 2.20 -14.21
N THR A 53 -12.23 3.41 -14.77
CA THR A 53 -12.87 3.70 -16.07
C THR A 53 -12.03 3.16 -17.25
N PRO A 54 -12.61 2.93 -18.43
CA PRO A 54 -11.86 2.52 -19.63
C PRO A 54 -10.71 3.48 -19.96
N GLU A 55 -10.92 4.78 -19.78
CA GLU A 55 -9.91 5.82 -19.99
C GLU A 55 -8.76 5.70 -18.98
N GLN A 56 -9.08 5.45 -17.70
CA GLN A 56 -8.06 5.20 -16.67
C GLN A 56 -7.28 3.92 -16.95
N ILE A 57 -7.96 2.83 -17.34
CA ILE A 57 -7.31 1.56 -17.69
C ILE A 57 -6.33 1.75 -18.85
N THR A 58 -6.75 2.47 -19.90
CA THR A 58 -5.90 2.75 -21.06
C THR A 58 -4.64 3.54 -20.67
N GLN A 59 -4.78 4.56 -19.83
CA GLN A 59 -3.63 5.34 -19.34
C GLN A 59 -2.69 4.49 -18.47
N LEU A 60 -3.24 3.65 -17.59
CA LEU A 60 -2.45 2.77 -16.74
C LEU A 60 -1.69 1.70 -17.55
N ILE A 61 -2.28 1.18 -18.63
CA ILE A 61 -1.60 0.26 -19.57
C ILE A 61 -0.38 0.96 -20.18
N ALA A 62 -0.54 2.19 -20.69
CA ALA A 62 0.57 2.92 -21.31
C ALA A 62 1.72 3.16 -20.31
N ILE A 63 1.40 3.49 -19.06
CA ILE A 63 2.39 3.69 -17.98
C ILE A 63 3.08 2.37 -17.63
N ALA A 64 2.33 1.26 -17.59
CA ALA A 64 2.87 -0.06 -17.30
C ALA A 64 3.82 -0.54 -18.42
N GLU A 65 3.48 -0.29 -19.68
CA GLU A 65 4.33 -0.58 -20.85
C GLU A 65 5.59 0.28 -20.86
N GLU A 66 5.48 1.58 -20.60
CA GLU A 66 6.63 2.48 -20.42
C GLU A 66 7.56 1.94 -19.32
N THR A 67 6.99 1.48 -18.20
CA THR A 67 7.77 0.89 -17.10
C THR A 67 8.48 -0.41 -17.52
N GLN A 68 7.83 -1.29 -18.29
CA GLN A 68 8.48 -2.50 -18.81
C GLN A 68 9.61 -2.13 -19.78
N SER A 69 9.41 -1.14 -20.64
CA SER A 69 10.44 -0.69 -21.58
C SER A 69 11.69 -0.19 -20.88
N VAL A 70 11.53 0.60 -19.80
CA VAL A 70 12.65 1.02 -18.94
C VAL A 70 13.35 -0.20 -18.35
N ARG A 71 12.61 -1.16 -17.76
CA ARG A 71 13.22 -2.38 -17.20
C ARG A 71 14.01 -3.16 -18.23
N GLU A 72 13.48 -3.32 -19.44
CA GLU A 72 14.14 -4.03 -20.54
C GLU A 72 15.40 -3.31 -21.05
N GLU A 73 15.36 -1.97 -21.13
CA GLU A 73 16.54 -1.18 -21.48
C GLU A 73 17.67 -1.38 -20.47
N TYR A 74 17.38 -1.24 -19.18
CA TYR A 74 18.38 -1.39 -18.13
C TYR A 74 18.82 -2.85 -17.95
N ALA A 75 17.94 -3.82 -18.18
CA ALA A 75 18.31 -5.23 -18.25
C ALA A 75 19.33 -5.50 -19.38
N ARG A 76 19.13 -4.91 -20.57
CA ARG A 76 20.11 -5.02 -21.68
C ARG A 76 21.45 -4.38 -21.33
N LYS A 77 21.45 -3.19 -20.71
CA LYS A 77 22.68 -2.52 -20.24
C LYS A 77 23.40 -3.37 -19.19
N GLY A 78 22.66 -3.98 -18.27
CA GLY A 78 23.18 -4.87 -17.24
C GLY A 78 23.77 -6.16 -17.82
N GLU A 79 23.09 -6.77 -18.78
CA GLU A 79 23.58 -8.00 -19.44
C GLU A 79 24.88 -7.72 -20.20
N ALA A 80 25.02 -6.55 -20.84
CA ALA A 80 26.23 -6.15 -21.55
C ALA A 80 27.48 -6.04 -20.65
N MET A 81 27.31 -5.77 -19.35
CA MET A 81 28.43 -5.68 -18.38
C MET A 81 28.64 -6.95 -17.54
N LYS A 82 27.71 -7.90 -17.61
CA LYS A 82 27.65 -9.06 -16.71
C LYS A 82 28.88 -9.95 -16.79
N ASP A 83 29.33 -10.27 -18.00
CA ASP A 83 30.49 -11.14 -18.20
C ASP A 83 31.79 -10.50 -17.72
N ASP A 84 31.97 -9.21 -17.97
CA ASP A 84 33.14 -8.47 -17.51
C ASP A 84 33.16 -8.33 -15.99
N TYR A 85 32.00 -8.06 -15.38
CA TYR A 85 31.90 -8.00 -13.93
C TYR A 85 32.14 -9.36 -13.29
N LYS A 86 31.56 -10.43 -13.84
CA LYS A 86 31.82 -11.81 -13.40
C LYS A 86 33.30 -12.16 -13.49
N LYS A 87 33.98 -11.83 -14.61
CA LYS A 87 35.42 -12.05 -14.78
C LYS A 87 36.23 -11.30 -13.72
N ALA A 88 35.89 -10.04 -13.43
CA ALA A 88 36.57 -9.24 -12.41
C ALA A 88 36.39 -9.83 -11.00
N LEU A 89 35.19 -10.30 -10.66
CA LEU A 89 34.93 -10.95 -9.38
C LEU A 89 35.65 -12.31 -9.25
N LEU A 90 35.71 -13.09 -10.33
CA LEU A 90 36.49 -14.33 -10.37
C LEU A 90 37.99 -14.06 -10.18
N ALA A 91 38.55 -13.07 -10.86
CA ALA A 91 39.95 -12.67 -10.69
C ALA A 91 40.24 -12.22 -9.24
N LEU A 92 39.36 -11.40 -8.66
CA LEU A 92 39.45 -10.99 -7.25
C LEU A 92 39.40 -12.19 -6.30
N THR A 93 38.51 -13.14 -6.56
CA THR A 93 38.38 -14.37 -5.77
C THR A 93 39.64 -15.23 -5.84
N GLU A 94 40.23 -15.39 -7.03
CA GLU A 94 41.46 -16.16 -7.21
C GLU A 94 42.68 -15.53 -6.53
N GLU A 95 42.77 -14.21 -6.45
CA GLU A 95 43.83 -13.55 -5.68
C GLU A 95 43.60 -13.68 -4.16
N LEU A 96 42.36 -13.50 -3.69
CA LEU A 96 42.02 -13.67 -2.27
C LEU A 96 42.26 -15.10 -1.76
N LYS A 97 42.17 -16.12 -2.64
CA LYS A 97 42.54 -17.50 -2.29
C LYS A 97 44.04 -17.65 -2.00
N LYS A 98 44.90 -16.81 -2.56
CA LYS A 98 46.37 -16.85 -2.39
C LYS A 98 46.84 -16.10 -1.14
N GLY A 99 46.00 -15.24 -0.57
CA GLY A 99 46.31 -14.47 0.64
C GLY A 99 45.52 -13.17 0.71
N PRO A 100 45.75 -12.34 1.75
CA PRO A 100 45.00 -11.11 1.97
C PRO A 100 45.40 -9.96 1.03
N PHE A 101 46.46 -10.12 0.25
CA PHE A 101 46.95 -9.11 -0.68
C PHE A 101 46.36 -9.33 -2.07
N VAL A 102 45.68 -8.31 -2.59
CA VAL A 102 45.11 -8.24 -3.93
C VAL A 102 45.90 -7.19 -4.72
N SER A 103 46.12 -7.43 -6.00
CA SER A 103 46.75 -6.47 -6.89
C SER A 103 45.84 -5.25 -7.10
N GLN A 104 46.44 -4.06 -7.15
CA GLN A 104 45.70 -2.81 -7.34
C GLN A 104 44.88 -2.82 -8.64
N GLU A 105 45.37 -3.51 -9.68
CA GLU A 105 44.66 -3.65 -10.95
C GLU A 105 43.34 -4.42 -10.80
N VAL A 106 43.37 -5.58 -10.14
CA VAL A 106 42.19 -6.42 -9.92
C VAL A 106 41.19 -5.73 -8.99
N GLU A 107 41.67 -5.08 -7.93
CA GLU A 107 40.82 -4.31 -7.01
C GLU A 107 40.13 -3.13 -7.73
N ASN A 108 40.88 -2.34 -8.50
CA ASN A 108 40.33 -1.20 -9.25
C ASN A 108 39.30 -1.64 -10.28
N LYS A 109 39.55 -2.73 -11.01
CA LYS A 109 38.62 -3.26 -12.02
C LYS A 109 37.32 -3.75 -11.39
N ALA A 110 37.39 -4.51 -10.29
CA ALA A 110 36.21 -4.99 -9.58
C ALA A 110 35.39 -3.84 -8.98
N THR A 111 36.07 -2.85 -8.38
CA THR A 111 35.41 -1.67 -7.79
C THR A 111 34.74 -0.82 -8.86
N THR A 112 35.42 -0.54 -9.97
CA THR A 112 34.86 0.24 -11.08
C THR A 112 33.60 -0.40 -11.67
N LEU A 113 33.61 -1.73 -11.87
CA LEU A 113 32.45 -2.44 -12.42
C LEU A 113 31.31 -2.52 -11.41
N LYS A 114 31.61 -2.66 -10.12
CA LYS A 114 30.62 -2.57 -9.04
C LYS A 114 29.95 -1.19 -9.02
N ASP A 115 30.74 -0.11 -9.10
CA ASP A 115 30.21 1.26 -9.06
C ASP A 115 29.36 1.55 -10.29
N LYS A 116 29.78 1.11 -11.48
CA LYS A 116 28.95 1.19 -12.70
C LYS A 116 27.65 0.40 -12.58
N ALA A 117 27.68 -0.80 -12.01
CA ALA A 117 26.47 -1.60 -11.80
C ALA A 117 25.51 -0.93 -10.79
N LYS A 118 26.07 -0.30 -9.74
CA LYS A 118 25.31 0.48 -8.77
C LYS A 118 24.67 1.72 -9.42
N GLU A 119 25.44 2.48 -10.17
CA GLU A 119 24.97 3.67 -10.89
C GLU A 119 23.85 3.31 -11.88
N LEU A 120 24.01 2.21 -12.62
CA LEU A 120 22.99 1.71 -13.54
C LEU A 120 21.68 1.37 -12.81
N GLY A 121 21.77 0.75 -11.63
CA GLY A 121 20.60 0.46 -10.79
C GLY A 121 19.94 1.71 -10.22
N GLU A 122 20.72 2.72 -9.83
CA GLU A 122 20.22 4.01 -9.36
C GLU A 122 19.49 4.78 -10.47
N GLN A 123 20.06 4.82 -11.68
CA GLN A 123 19.44 5.42 -12.86
C GLN A 123 18.13 4.71 -13.24
N MET A 124 18.12 3.38 -13.28
CA MET A 124 16.89 2.61 -13.55
C MET A 124 15.80 2.95 -12.54
N LYS A 125 16.16 3.02 -11.25
CA LYS A 125 15.22 3.33 -10.17
C LYS A 125 14.63 4.72 -10.34
N GLU A 126 15.44 5.71 -10.68
CA GLU A 126 14.98 7.09 -10.93
C GLU A 126 14.04 7.19 -12.13
N GLU A 127 14.34 6.50 -13.23
CA GLU A 127 13.47 6.48 -14.41
C GLU A 127 12.15 5.76 -14.13
N ILE A 128 12.18 4.59 -13.48
CA ILE A 128 10.98 3.88 -13.07
C ILE A 128 10.11 4.76 -12.15
N GLN A 129 10.71 5.57 -11.28
CA GLN A 129 9.98 6.48 -10.39
C GLN A 129 9.23 7.57 -11.14
N LYS A 130 9.89 8.21 -12.11
CA LYS A 130 9.27 9.23 -12.96
C LYS A 130 8.04 8.68 -13.67
N VAL A 131 8.12 7.44 -14.15
CA VAL A 131 7.00 6.77 -14.81
C VAL A 131 5.92 6.36 -13.80
N MET A 132 6.31 5.76 -12.67
CA MET A 132 5.39 5.31 -11.62
C MET A 132 4.56 6.45 -11.01
N ALA A 133 5.13 7.64 -10.84
CA ALA A 133 4.41 8.79 -10.30
C ALA A 133 3.16 9.14 -11.13
N LYS A 134 3.25 9.02 -12.46
CA LYS A 134 2.13 9.23 -13.38
C LYS A 134 0.94 8.31 -13.08
N SER A 135 1.17 7.10 -12.55
CA SER A 135 0.08 6.14 -12.28
C SER A 135 -0.88 6.64 -11.20
N LEU A 136 -0.39 7.41 -10.22
CA LEU A 136 -1.23 7.97 -9.15
C LEU A 136 -2.00 9.21 -9.61
N GLU A 137 -1.51 9.93 -10.61
CA GLU A 137 -2.20 11.08 -11.21
C GLU A 137 -3.45 10.67 -12.00
N VAL A 138 -3.48 9.42 -12.50
CA VAL A 138 -4.65 8.85 -13.19
C VAL A 138 -5.81 8.57 -12.22
N LEU A 139 -5.52 8.38 -10.94
CA LEU A 139 -6.50 8.01 -9.92
C LEU A 139 -7.17 9.23 -9.29
N THR A 140 -8.45 9.10 -8.97
CA THR A 140 -9.17 10.08 -8.12
C THR A 140 -8.70 9.98 -6.67
N ASP A 141 -8.91 11.03 -5.87
CA ASP A 141 -8.50 11.01 -4.45
C ASP A 141 -9.21 9.92 -3.65
N ALA A 142 -10.46 9.61 -3.99
CA ALA A 142 -11.17 8.48 -3.40
C ALA A 142 -10.54 7.12 -3.76
N GLN A 143 -10.08 6.96 -5.01
CA GLN A 143 -9.35 5.74 -5.43
C GLN A 143 -7.99 5.64 -4.76
N LYS A 144 -7.29 6.77 -4.54
CA LYS A 144 -6.05 6.81 -3.76
C LYS A 144 -6.30 6.36 -2.32
N GLN A 145 -7.38 6.81 -1.68
CA GLN A 145 -7.75 6.34 -0.34
C GLN A 145 -8.01 4.82 -0.29
N VAL A 146 -8.68 4.26 -1.31
CA VAL A 146 -8.84 2.79 -1.41
C VAL A 146 -7.49 2.08 -1.49
N LEU A 147 -6.50 2.67 -2.17
CA LEU A 147 -5.15 2.13 -2.28
C LEU A 147 -4.37 2.22 -0.96
N ASP A 148 -4.64 3.24 -0.14
CA ASP A 148 -4.01 3.45 1.17
C ASP A 148 -4.46 2.39 2.17
N ASP A 149 -5.75 2.07 2.14
CA ASP A 149 -6.38 1.05 2.99
C ASP A 149 -6.21 -0.38 2.46
N PHE A 150 -5.70 -0.54 1.23
CA PHE A 150 -5.62 -1.84 0.57
C PHE A 150 -4.62 -2.78 1.26
N LYS A 151 -5.13 -3.94 1.70
CA LYS A 151 -4.34 -5.05 2.24
C LYS A 151 -4.45 -6.23 1.27
N PRO A 152 -3.34 -6.71 0.67
CA PRO A 152 -3.35 -7.89 -0.17
C PRO A 152 -4.01 -9.07 0.55
N CYS A 153 -5.11 -9.57 -0.01
CA CYS A 153 -5.90 -10.63 0.59
C CYS A 153 -6.34 -11.64 -0.47
N MET A 154 -6.30 -12.93 -0.10
CA MET A 154 -6.75 -14.03 -0.96
C MET A 154 -8.27 -14.05 -1.12
N ALA A 155 -9.00 -13.83 -0.02
CA ALA A 155 -10.45 -13.75 -0.04
C ALA A 155 -10.88 -12.29 -0.32
N PRO A 156 -11.75 -12.04 -1.32
CA PRO A 156 -12.26 -10.71 -1.57
C PRO A 156 -13.07 -10.22 -0.33
N PRO A 157 -12.89 -8.96 0.10
CA PRO A 157 -13.64 -8.43 1.23
C PRO A 157 -15.15 -8.45 0.97
N LYS A 158 -15.93 -8.95 1.94
CA LYS A 158 -17.39 -9.17 1.83
C LYS A 158 -18.18 -7.92 1.43
N ASN A 159 -17.62 -6.73 1.65
CA ASN A 159 -18.25 -5.45 1.38
C ASN A 159 -18.13 -5.00 -0.09
N GLN A 160 -17.45 -5.75 -0.98
CA GLN A 160 -17.38 -5.40 -2.41
C GLN A 160 -18.74 -5.50 -3.14
N LYS A 161 -19.73 -6.22 -2.58
CA LYS A 161 -21.09 -6.30 -3.15
C LYS A 161 -21.89 -5.00 -3.06
N ASN A 162 -21.55 -4.13 -2.10
CA ASN A 162 -22.02 -2.77 -2.01
C ASN A 162 -20.76 -1.92 -1.91
N PRO A 163 -20.07 -1.63 -3.03
CA PRO A 163 -18.89 -0.79 -2.98
C PRO A 163 -19.33 0.50 -2.29
N VAL A 164 -18.81 0.75 -1.08
CA VAL A 164 -18.84 2.09 -0.51
C VAL A 164 -18.21 2.92 -1.60
N ARG A 165 -19.05 3.70 -2.29
CA ARG A 165 -18.75 4.33 -3.56
C ARG A 165 -17.43 5.06 -3.35
N ALA A 166 -16.40 4.79 -4.15
CA ALA A 166 -15.22 5.65 -4.14
C ALA A 166 -15.75 7.09 -4.35
N GLY A 167 -15.68 7.92 -3.31
CA GLY A 167 -16.33 9.23 -3.23
C GLY A 167 -17.30 9.40 -2.04
N GLN A 168 -17.60 8.36 -1.28
CA GLN A 168 -18.19 8.49 0.06
C GLN A 168 -17.05 8.62 1.07
N ALA A 169 -16.95 9.81 1.67
CA ALA A 169 -16.01 10.11 2.73
C ALA A 169 -16.02 8.98 3.76
N SER A 170 -14.81 8.60 4.22
CA SER A 170 -14.59 7.58 5.26
C SER A 170 -15.71 7.62 6.30
N GLY A 171 -16.51 6.56 6.40
CA GLY A 171 -17.78 6.57 7.13
C GLY A 171 -17.64 7.04 8.57
N ASN A 172 -17.80 8.34 8.79
CA ASN A 172 -17.84 8.97 10.10
C ASN A 172 -19.19 8.75 10.79
N ASP A 173 -20.02 7.85 10.26
CA ASP A 173 -21.37 7.53 10.70
C ASP A 173 -21.52 7.39 12.22
N HIS A 174 -20.56 6.74 12.90
CA HIS A 174 -20.64 6.58 14.34
C HIS A 174 -20.40 7.90 15.09
N ALA A 175 -19.42 8.69 14.65
CA ALA A 175 -19.14 10.01 15.19
C ALA A 175 -20.29 10.98 14.89
N ILE A 176 -20.81 11.00 13.66
CA ILE A 176 -21.97 11.82 13.28
C ILE A 176 -23.20 11.45 14.11
N LYS A 177 -23.47 10.16 14.33
CA LYS A 177 -24.57 9.71 15.21
C LYS A 177 -24.38 10.19 16.65
N LEU A 178 -23.15 10.22 17.15
CA LEU A 178 -22.85 10.75 18.47
C LEU A 178 -23.10 12.27 18.53
N LEU A 179 -22.62 13.02 17.54
CA LEU A 179 -22.81 14.47 17.44
C LEU A 179 -24.29 14.85 17.36
N LYS A 180 -25.09 14.10 16.59
CA LYS A 180 -26.55 14.28 16.54
C LYS A 180 -27.20 14.09 17.91
N LYS A 181 -26.84 13.03 18.64
CA LYS A 181 -27.35 12.79 20.01
C LYS A 181 -26.95 13.90 20.99
N VAL A 182 -25.73 14.42 20.87
CA VAL A 182 -25.24 15.54 21.68
C VAL A 182 -26.08 16.80 21.43
N ARG A 183 -26.42 17.07 20.16
CA ARG A 183 -27.25 18.21 19.75
C ARG A 183 -28.70 18.07 20.21
N GLU A 184 -29.29 16.89 20.07
CA GLU A 184 -30.69 16.60 20.42
C GLU A 184 -30.95 16.56 21.94
N ALA A 185 -29.91 16.43 22.76
CA ALA A 185 -30.05 16.44 24.22
C ALA A 185 -30.58 17.79 24.74
N SER A 186 -31.45 17.78 25.75
CA SER A 186 -31.81 19.02 26.45
C SER A 186 -30.63 19.56 27.26
N GLU A 187 -30.59 20.86 27.50
CA GLU A 187 -29.49 21.54 28.21
C GLU A 187 -29.16 20.91 29.59
N PRO A 188 -30.13 20.59 30.46
CA PRO A 188 -29.84 19.94 31.74
C PRO A 188 -29.29 18.51 31.59
N VAL A 189 -29.73 17.80 30.54
CA VAL A 189 -29.27 16.43 30.24
C VAL A 189 -27.87 16.46 29.64
N PHE A 190 -27.55 17.46 28.83
CA PHE A 190 -26.22 17.65 28.27
C PHE A 190 -25.22 18.00 29.36
N ASP A 191 -25.49 19.00 30.21
CA ASP A 191 -24.55 19.42 31.25
C ASP A 191 -24.25 18.32 32.27
N SER A 192 -25.25 17.50 32.60
CA SER A 192 -25.06 16.36 33.51
C SER A 192 -24.31 15.20 32.87
N ARG A 193 -24.34 15.05 31.54
CA ARG A 193 -23.75 13.89 30.83
C ARG A 193 -22.49 14.20 30.02
N LYS A 194 -22.14 15.47 29.78
CA LYS A 194 -21.02 15.85 28.91
C LYS A 194 -19.70 15.23 29.36
N SER A 195 -19.38 15.30 30.66
CA SER A 195 -18.18 14.70 31.23
C SER A 195 -18.15 13.19 31.09
N GLU A 196 -19.31 12.52 31.19
CA GLU A 196 -19.41 11.07 31.00
C GLU A 196 -19.21 10.67 29.54
N LEU A 197 -19.76 11.44 28.59
CA LEU A 197 -19.60 11.21 27.16
C LEU A 197 -18.13 11.34 26.75
N VAL A 198 -17.46 12.42 27.18
CA VAL A 198 -16.03 12.64 26.92
C VAL A 198 -15.21 11.50 27.53
N ARG A 199 -15.49 11.10 28.78
CA ARG A 199 -14.83 9.96 29.42
C ARG A 199 -14.98 8.68 28.60
N LYS A 200 -16.19 8.35 28.11
CA LYS A 200 -16.42 7.16 27.28
C LYS A 200 -15.69 7.21 25.94
N CYS A 201 -15.56 8.39 25.34
CA CYS A 201 -14.76 8.57 24.12
C CYS A 201 -13.29 8.24 24.39
N LEU A 202 -12.72 8.77 25.47
CA LEU A 202 -11.33 8.51 25.86
C LEU A 202 -11.12 7.04 26.24
N GLU A 203 -12.01 6.43 27.01
CA GLU A 203 -11.90 5.01 27.39
C GLU A 203 -11.93 4.07 26.19
N LYS A 204 -12.82 4.32 25.21
CA LYS A 204 -12.85 3.54 23.97
C LYS A 204 -11.56 3.69 23.18
N TYR A 205 -11.00 4.89 23.16
CA TYR A 205 -9.72 5.12 22.50
C TYR A 205 -8.59 4.35 23.20
N GLU A 206 -8.51 4.44 24.54
CA GLU A 206 -7.48 3.76 25.33
C GLU A 206 -7.51 2.23 25.16
N GLN A 207 -8.69 1.65 24.91
CA GLN A 207 -8.84 0.20 24.65
C GLN A 207 -8.14 -0.27 23.37
N HIS A 208 -8.00 0.60 22.37
CA HIS A 208 -7.47 0.23 21.05
C HIS A 208 -6.07 0.81 20.79
N HIS A 209 -5.72 1.94 21.41
CA HIS A 209 -4.52 2.72 21.09
C HIS A 209 -3.54 2.89 22.27
N GLY A 210 -3.88 2.39 23.46
CA GLY A 210 -3.04 2.51 24.66
C GLY A 210 -3.44 3.68 25.57
N LYS A 211 -2.85 3.75 26.76
CA LYS A 211 -3.26 4.69 27.81
C LYS A 211 -2.72 6.10 27.54
N PHE A 212 -3.56 7.11 27.77
CA PHE A 212 -3.10 8.50 27.79
C PHE A 212 -2.23 8.78 29.01
N THR A 213 -1.33 9.75 28.88
CA THR A 213 -0.78 10.44 30.05
C THR A 213 -1.84 11.37 30.66
N GLU A 214 -1.69 11.72 31.94
CA GLU A 214 -2.64 12.63 32.63
C GLU A 214 -2.74 14.01 31.94
N ALA A 215 -1.63 14.50 31.37
CA ALA A 215 -1.61 15.76 30.64
C ALA A 215 -2.39 15.67 29.31
N GLU A 216 -2.20 14.61 28.53
CA GLU A 216 -2.93 14.38 27.28
C GLU A 216 -4.42 14.17 27.53
N LYS A 217 -4.76 13.39 28.56
CA LYS A 217 -6.15 13.14 28.96
C LYS A 217 -6.86 14.43 29.31
N THR A 218 -6.20 15.35 30.02
CA THR A 218 -6.74 16.66 30.36
C THR A 218 -6.93 17.52 29.11
N SER A 219 -5.93 17.58 28.24
CA SER A 219 -6.00 18.33 26.97
C SER A 219 -7.13 17.84 26.08
N GLU A 220 -7.22 16.52 25.86
CA GLU A 220 -8.27 15.91 25.04
C GLU A 220 -9.66 16.05 25.67
N THR A 221 -9.75 16.03 27.00
CA THR A 221 -11.02 16.29 27.70
C THR A 221 -11.53 17.71 27.41
N VAL A 222 -10.65 18.70 27.50
CA VAL A 222 -11.00 20.11 27.21
C VAL A 222 -11.39 20.25 25.73
N ARG A 223 -10.61 19.68 24.82
CA ARG A 223 -10.85 19.73 23.37
C ARG A 223 -12.19 19.12 22.98
N LEU A 224 -12.48 17.89 23.42
CA LEU A 224 -13.74 17.21 23.11
C LEU A 224 -14.94 17.90 23.75
N THR A 225 -14.79 18.47 24.96
CA THR A 225 -15.85 19.25 25.60
C THR A 225 -16.18 20.50 24.79
N ALA A 226 -15.16 21.26 24.39
CA ALA A 226 -15.33 22.45 23.55
C ALA A 226 -15.96 22.10 22.19
N LEU A 227 -15.58 20.98 21.59
CA LEU A 227 -16.17 20.50 20.35
C LEU A 227 -17.66 20.18 20.50
N PHE A 228 -18.06 19.51 21.58
CA PHE A 228 -19.47 19.21 21.85
C PHE A 228 -20.30 20.48 22.11
N GLU A 229 -19.73 21.47 22.81
CA GLU A 229 -20.37 22.77 23.01
C GLU A 229 -20.52 23.53 21.69
N LYS A 230 -19.47 23.54 20.85
CA LYS A 230 -19.49 24.11 19.48
C LYS A 230 -20.62 23.49 18.64
N VAL A 231 -20.74 22.16 18.64
CA VAL A 231 -21.78 21.43 17.87
C VAL A 231 -23.20 21.76 18.31
N ARG A 232 -23.40 22.05 19.61
CA ARG A 232 -24.71 22.48 20.12
C ARG A 232 -25.03 23.92 19.79
N ALA A 233 -24.01 24.78 19.70
CA ALA A 233 -24.17 26.19 19.41
C ALA A 233 -24.46 26.48 17.92
N MET A 234 -24.01 25.61 17.01
CA MET A 234 -24.29 25.75 15.57
C MET A 234 -25.79 25.67 15.28
N ASP A 235 -26.25 26.31 14.20
CA ASP A 235 -27.60 26.07 13.70
C ASP A 235 -27.71 24.74 12.91
N ALA A 236 -28.92 24.37 12.51
CA ALA A 236 -29.17 23.06 11.91
C ALA A 236 -28.62 22.95 10.48
N GLU A 237 -28.59 24.07 9.75
CA GLU A 237 -28.10 24.13 8.37
C GLU A 237 -26.57 24.09 8.36
N GLU A 238 -25.93 24.89 9.22
CA GLU A 238 -24.49 24.88 9.46
C GLU A 238 -24.00 23.49 9.89
N PHE A 239 -24.70 22.85 10.82
CA PHE A 239 -24.33 21.51 11.27
C PHE A 239 -24.43 20.47 10.15
N GLU A 240 -25.48 20.49 9.32
CA GLU A 240 -25.60 19.50 8.23
C GLU A 240 -24.55 19.69 7.14
N MET A 241 -24.05 20.91 6.93
CA MET A 241 -22.92 21.19 6.03
C MET A 241 -21.58 20.74 6.63
N GLU A 242 -21.33 21.01 7.91
CA GLU A 242 -20.03 20.80 8.56
C GLU A 242 -19.88 19.45 9.30
N LYS A 243 -20.95 18.65 9.43
CA LYS A 243 -20.95 17.40 10.23
C LYS A 243 -19.81 16.44 9.90
N GLU A 244 -19.38 16.36 8.64
CA GLU A 244 -18.29 15.48 8.21
C GLU A 244 -16.93 15.99 8.71
N ASN A 245 -16.68 17.30 8.58
CA ASN A 245 -15.46 17.95 9.06
C ASN A 245 -15.37 17.88 10.59
N ILE A 246 -16.48 18.17 11.27
CA ILE A 246 -16.57 18.09 12.73
C ILE A 246 -16.40 16.65 13.21
N ALA A 247 -16.94 15.67 12.49
CA ALA A 247 -16.77 14.27 12.84
C ALA A 247 -15.34 13.77 12.62
N ALA A 248 -14.63 14.32 11.62
CA ALA A 248 -13.20 14.12 11.47
C ALA A 248 -12.42 14.79 12.62
N GLU A 249 -12.76 16.02 13.01
CA GLU A 249 -12.18 16.74 14.15
C GLU A 249 -12.44 16.02 15.49
N ALA A 250 -13.58 15.33 15.62
CA ALA A 250 -13.93 14.55 16.81
C ALA A 250 -13.09 13.29 16.98
N LYS A 251 -12.38 12.83 15.94
CA LYS A 251 -11.43 11.72 16.09
C LYS A 251 -10.28 12.18 16.97
N ILE A 252 -9.92 11.35 17.92
CA ILE A 252 -8.69 11.52 18.68
C ILE A 252 -7.58 11.04 17.76
N LYS A 253 -6.66 11.95 17.42
CA LYS A 253 -5.49 11.60 16.61
C LYS A 253 -4.55 10.72 17.42
N ASP A 254 -4.03 9.67 16.78
CA ASP A 254 -3.06 8.81 17.43
C ASP A 254 -1.69 9.49 17.42
N ARG A 255 -1.11 9.66 18.61
CA ARG A 255 0.24 10.23 18.74
C ARG A 255 1.27 9.37 18.02
N ALA A 256 1.03 8.06 17.91
CA ALA A 256 1.87 7.18 17.09
C ALA A 256 1.72 7.48 15.59
N GLU A 257 0.52 7.86 15.14
CA GLU A 257 0.22 8.24 13.76
C GLU A 257 0.80 9.63 13.44
N GLU A 258 0.67 10.61 14.34
CA GLU A 258 1.35 11.92 14.21
C GLU A 258 2.87 11.77 14.21
N LEU A 259 3.45 10.97 15.11
CA LEU A 259 4.89 10.70 15.10
C LEU A 259 5.32 9.95 13.84
N GLN A 260 4.47 9.09 13.29
CA GLN A 260 4.73 8.39 12.04
C GLN A 260 4.69 9.36 10.84
N GLU A 261 3.76 10.30 10.83
CA GLU A 261 3.66 11.38 9.84
C GLU A 261 4.89 12.31 9.94
N GLU A 262 5.26 12.79 11.12
CA GLU A 262 6.47 13.59 11.34
C GLU A 262 7.76 12.84 10.95
N LEU A 263 7.87 11.55 11.30
CA LEU A 263 8.99 10.70 10.87
C LEU A 263 8.99 10.52 9.36
N SER A 264 7.82 10.41 8.72
CA SER A 264 7.70 10.30 7.28
C SER A 264 8.22 11.57 6.59
N GLU A 265 7.83 12.75 7.08
CA GLU A 265 8.28 14.06 6.56
C GLU A 265 9.80 14.25 6.75
N LEU A 266 10.33 13.95 7.93
CA LEU A 266 11.77 14.01 8.21
C LEU A 266 12.57 13.01 7.36
N SER A 267 11.99 11.84 7.07
CA SER A 267 12.63 10.83 6.21
C SER A 267 12.54 11.19 4.71
N ALA A 268 11.49 11.91 4.30
CA ALA A 268 11.30 12.40 2.95
C ALA A 268 12.35 13.44 2.57
N VAL A 269 12.83 14.26 3.51
CA VAL A 269 13.93 15.22 3.29
C VAL A 269 15.27 14.51 2.98
N ARG A 270 15.48 13.26 3.42
CA ARG A 270 16.72 12.49 3.21
C ARG A 270 16.66 11.48 2.07
N ARG A 271 15.47 11.17 1.55
CA ARG A 271 15.28 10.21 0.46
C ARG A 271 14.88 10.97 -0.80
N SER A 272 15.51 10.69 -1.93
CA SER A 272 15.05 11.19 -3.23
C SER A 272 13.68 10.62 -3.66
N VAL A 273 13.00 9.87 -2.77
CA VAL A 273 11.87 9.01 -3.11
C VAL A 273 10.95 8.88 -1.90
N ASP A 274 9.66 9.10 -2.13
CA ASP A 274 8.60 8.69 -1.23
C ASP A 274 8.39 7.15 -1.30
N PRO A 275 8.75 6.39 -0.25
CA PRO A 275 8.54 4.94 -0.21
C PRO A 275 7.06 4.54 -0.31
N GLU A 276 6.16 5.40 0.14
CA GLU A 276 4.73 5.15 0.13
C GLU A 276 4.18 5.22 -1.29
N MET A 277 4.54 6.27 -2.05
CA MET A 277 4.23 6.35 -3.48
C MET A 277 4.72 5.11 -4.24
N MET A 278 5.94 4.63 -3.98
CA MET A 278 6.46 3.41 -4.64
C MET A 278 5.65 2.15 -4.28
N ARG A 279 5.22 2.03 -3.01
CA ARG A 279 4.38 0.92 -2.56
C ARG A 279 3.02 0.93 -3.27
N LYS A 280 2.48 2.11 -3.54
CA LYS A 280 1.19 2.32 -4.22
C LYS A 280 1.31 2.07 -5.73
N ALA A 281 2.29 2.68 -6.39
CA ALA A 281 2.48 2.60 -7.83
C ALA A 281 2.88 1.20 -8.34
N ARG A 282 3.47 0.34 -7.50
CA ARG A 282 3.84 -1.03 -7.89
C ARG A 282 2.65 -1.87 -8.36
N PHE A 283 1.46 -1.58 -7.87
CA PHE A 283 0.24 -2.31 -8.24
C PHE A 283 -0.23 -2.03 -9.66
N PHE A 284 0.34 -1.03 -10.34
CA PHE A 284 -0.02 -0.66 -11.71
C PHE A 284 1.12 -0.87 -12.70
N THR A 285 2.32 -1.17 -12.22
CA THR A 285 3.54 -1.17 -13.05
C THR A 285 4.28 -2.51 -13.04
N SER A 286 3.71 -3.54 -12.42
CA SER A 286 4.20 -4.92 -12.56
C SER A 286 3.79 -5.53 -13.90
N LYS A 287 4.47 -6.60 -14.32
CA LYS A 287 4.10 -7.33 -15.54
C LYS A 287 2.71 -7.96 -15.38
N CYS A 288 2.42 -8.52 -14.20
CA CYS A 288 1.10 -9.06 -13.87
C CYS A 288 0.01 -7.98 -13.95
N ALA A 289 0.28 -6.77 -13.41
CA ALA A 289 -0.62 -5.64 -13.51
C ALA A 289 -0.97 -5.28 -14.97
N LEU A 290 0.02 -5.25 -15.86
CA LEU A 290 -0.17 -4.97 -17.28
C LEU A 290 -1.13 -5.98 -17.94
N GLU A 291 -0.92 -7.28 -17.72
CA GLU A 291 -1.79 -8.32 -18.30
C GLU A 291 -3.23 -8.21 -17.76
N VAL A 292 -3.39 -8.04 -16.45
CA VAL A 292 -4.71 -7.88 -15.83
C VAL A 292 -5.43 -6.63 -16.34
N LEU A 293 -4.72 -5.51 -16.55
CA LEU A 293 -5.31 -4.29 -17.12
C LEU A 293 -5.75 -4.49 -18.57
N LYS A 294 -4.95 -5.19 -19.39
CA LYS A 294 -5.27 -5.51 -20.79
C LYS A 294 -6.53 -6.35 -20.89
N GLU A 295 -6.59 -7.45 -20.14
CA GLU A 295 -7.80 -8.28 -20.06
C GLU A 295 -9.00 -7.45 -19.63
N ARG A 296 -8.85 -6.62 -18.60
CA ARG A 296 -9.95 -5.80 -18.09
C ARG A 296 -10.45 -4.80 -19.12
N LEU A 297 -9.57 -4.25 -19.96
CA LEU A 297 -9.96 -3.35 -21.05
C LEU A 297 -10.81 -4.07 -22.10
N GLU A 298 -10.46 -5.32 -22.43
CA GLU A 298 -11.25 -6.16 -23.35
C GLU A 298 -12.66 -6.42 -22.82
N TYR A 299 -12.80 -6.65 -21.51
CA TYR A 299 -14.12 -6.82 -20.88
C TYR A 299 -14.85 -5.51 -20.61
N ALA A 300 -14.16 -4.37 -20.60
CA ALA A 300 -14.75 -3.07 -20.28
C ALA A 300 -15.75 -2.59 -21.35
N SER A 301 -15.63 -3.06 -22.60
CA SER A 301 -16.65 -2.82 -23.63
C SER A 301 -18.00 -3.50 -23.33
N ASP A 302 -17.99 -4.57 -22.53
CA ASP A 302 -19.18 -5.32 -22.11
C ASP A 302 -19.61 -4.99 -20.67
N PHE A 303 -18.78 -4.27 -19.91
CA PHE A 303 -19.01 -3.97 -18.50
C PHE A 303 -19.99 -2.80 -18.32
N GLN A 304 -21.26 -3.12 -18.05
CA GLN A 304 -22.23 -2.14 -17.58
C GLN A 304 -22.11 -1.93 -16.06
N GLN A 305 -21.90 -0.67 -15.66
CA GLN A 305 -21.80 -0.28 -14.26
C GLN A 305 -23.12 -0.55 -13.53
N GLY A 306 -23.10 -1.47 -12.56
CA GLY A 306 -24.28 -1.85 -11.78
C GLY A 306 -25.05 -3.07 -12.30
N ASP A 307 -24.59 -3.76 -13.33
CA ASP A 307 -25.19 -5.04 -13.76
C ASP A 307 -24.93 -6.13 -12.70
N PRO A 308 -25.97 -6.75 -12.11
CA PRO A 308 -25.84 -7.85 -11.15
C PRO A 308 -25.00 -9.03 -11.65
N LYS A 309 -24.95 -9.26 -12.98
CA LYS A 309 -24.14 -10.32 -13.60
C LYS A 309 -22.64 -10.11 -13.38
N ASN A 310 -22.23 -8.84 -13.23
CA ASN A 310 -20.84 -8.44 -13.02
C ASN A 310 -20.41 -8.50 -11.54
N LEU A 311 -21.34 -8.77 -10.61
CA LEU A 311 -21.07 -8.90 -9.17
C LEU A 311 -20.82 -10.35 -8.73
N GLY A 312 -20.77 -11.29 -9.67
CA GLY A 312 -20.61 -12.71 -9.42
C GLY A 312 -21.79 -13.28 -8.64
N GLU A 313 -22.65 -14.04 -9.32
CA GLU A 313 -23.51 -14.99 -8.62
C GLU A 313 -22.59 -16.06 -7.99
N LEU A 314 -22.18 -15.84 -6.74
CA LEU A 314 -21.72 -16.96 -5.93
C LEU A 314 -22.91 -17.93 -5.85
N PRO A 315 -22.72 -19.22 -6.16
CA PRO A 315 -23.76 -20.20 -5.92
C PRO A 315 -24.14 -20.03 -4.46
N SER A 316 -25.41 -19.69 -4.21
CA SER A 316 -25.95 -19.77 -2.86
C SER A 316 -25.59 -21.17 -2.38
N ALA A 317 -24.73 -21.26 -1.37
CA ALA A 317 -24.43 -22.54 -0.74
C ALA A 317 -25.79 -23.17 -0.45
N GLY A 318 -26.10 -24.22 -1.22
CA GLY A 318 -27.43 -24.74 -1.32
C GLY A 318 -27.79 -25.42 -0.02
N CYS A 319 -28.32 -24.66 0.93
CA CYS A 319 -29.34 -25.19 1.83
C CYS A 319 -30.64 -25.29 1.00
N LYS A 320 -30.65 -26.24 0.06
CA LYS A 320 -31.92 -26.83 -0.36
C LYS A 320 -32.21 -27.92 0.67
N ASP A 321 -33.33 -27.73 1.38
CA ASP A 321 -33.99 -28.74 2.22
C ASP A 321 -33.47 -28.95 3.65
N GLY A 322 -33.04 -27.91 4.35
CA GLY A 322 -33.13 -27.85 5.82
C GLY A 322 -32.45 -28.96 6.62
N LYS A 323 -31.42 -29.63 6.08
CA LYS A 323 -30.63 -30.63 6.80
C LYS A 323 -29.14 -30.30 6.69
N CYS A 324 -28.60 -29.64 7.71
CA CYS A 324 -27.16 -29.63 7.94
C CYS A 324 -26.72 -31.04 8.34
N ALA A 325 -26.07 -31.75 7.42
CA ALA A 325 -25.36 -32.97 7.74
C ALA A 325 -23.99 -32.61 8.35
N ILE A 326 -23.98 -32.31 9.64
CA ILE A 326 -22.79 -32.54 10.48
C ILE A 326 -23.26 -33.45 11.59
N ASP A 327 -23.34 -34.74 11.27
CA ASP A 327 -23.33 -35.81 12.24
C ASP A 327 -22.75 -37.07 11.59
N LYS A 328 -21.74 -37.61 12.26
CA LYS A 328 -21.07 -38.92 12.09
C LYS A 328 -20.04 -39.05 10.95
N LYS A 329 -18.76 -38.94 11.30
CA LYS A 329 -17.96 -40.10 11.73
C LYS A 329 -16.74 -39.67 12.53
#